data_AF-A0A8H6GWU0-F1
#
_entry.id   AF-A0A8H6GWU0-F1
#
_cell.length_a   1.000
_cell.length_b   1.000
_cell.length_c   1.000
_cell.angle_alpha   90.00
_cell.angle_beta   90.00
_cell.angle_gamma   90.00
#
_symmetry.space_group_name_H-M   'P 1'
#
loop_
_entity.id
_entity.type
_entity.pdbx_description
1 polymer ?
#
loop_
_entity_poly.entity_id
_entity_poly.type
_entity_poly.pdbx_seq_one_letter_code
_entity_poly.pdbx_strand_id
1 'polypeptide(L)'
;MSDPHTGSQTGGSPPASRRKTRTRTTTACTACRARRTRCDSQKPECGYCRIHGLKCQYEQSIPVPPNRVEAELMAIHERLDYIVGKLPYCTNYHW
;
A
#
# COMPACT_ATOMS: atom_id res chain seq x y z
N MET A 1 62.44 22.94 1.00
CA MET A 1 62.16 21.49 1.05
C MET A 1 60.72 21.30 0.64
N SER A 2 60.53 20.52 -0.41
CA SER A 2 59.24 20.18 -1.02
C SER A 2 59.03 18.71 -0.74
N ASP A 3 58.00 18.33 0.00
CA ASP A 3 57.62 16.92 0.14
C ASP A 3 56.09 16.77 0.12
N PRO A 4 55.53 16.29 -1.01
CA PRO A 4 54.12 15.99 -1.19
C PRO A 4 53.86 14.50 -0.90
N HIS A 5 52.88 14.21 -0.04
CA HIS A 5 52.39 12.84 0.13
C HIS A 5 51.19 12.55 -0.80
N THR A 6 51.54 11.83 -1.85
CA THR A 6 50.81 10.94 -2.75
C THR A 6 49.71 10.06 -2.12
N GLY A 7 48.65 9.80 -2.92
CA GLY A 7 47.73 8.64 -2.85
C GLY A 7 46.28 9.04 -2.57
N SER A 8 45.35 9.19 -3.52
CA SER A 8 44.86 8.26 -4.55
C SER A 8 44.44 6.89 -3.99
N GLN A 9 43.14 6.71 -3.74
CA GLN A 9 42.29 5.68 -4.39
C GLN A 9 40.95 5.41 -3.69
N THR A 10 39.94 5.24 -4.55
CA THR A 10 38.76 4.34 -4.48
C THR A 10 37.79 4.50 -3.29
N GLY A 11 36.52 4.84 -3.51
CA GLY A 11 35.63 4.13 -4.43
C GLY A 11 34.95 3.01 -3.66
N GLY A 12 33.89 3.34 -2.92
CA GLY A 12 33.16 2.39 -2.09
C GLY A 12 31.85 2.97 -1.58
N SER A 13 31.00 3.47 -2.49
CA SER A 13 29.61 3.71 -2.16
C SER A 13 29.01 2.41 -1.62
N PRO A 14 28.48 2.36 -0.38
CA PRO A 14 27.77 1.18 0.06
C PRO A 14 26.60 0.94 -0.91
N PRO A 15 26.34 -0.33 -1.30
CA PRO A 15 25.26 -0.64 -2.22
C PRO A 15 23.98 -0.03 -1.67
N ALA A 16 23.28 0.69 -2.54
CA ALA A 16 21.96 1.20 -2.31
C ALA A 16 21.07 0.03 -1.85
N SER A 17 21.00 -0.15 -0.53
CA SER A 17 19.99 -0.95 0.11
C SER A 17 18.69 -0.36 -0.40
N ARG A 18 18.03 -1.09 -1.30
CA ARG A 18 16.64 -0.87 -1.67
C ARG A 18 15.90 -0.81 -0.36
N ARG A 19 15.74 0.42 0.15
CA ARG A 19 14.89 0.74 1.28
C ARG A 19 13.53 0.31 0.80
N LYS A 20 13.18 -0.94 1.10
CA LYS A 20 11.84 -1.47 1.02
C LYS A 20 11.04 -0.46 1.83
N THR A 21 10.40 0.46 1.13
CA THR A 21 9.68 1.59 1.69
C THR A 21 8.77 0.96 2.72
N ARG A 22 9.06 1.17 4.00
CA ARG A 22 8.26 0.59 5.07
C ARG A 22 6.89 1.22 4.92
N THR A 23 5.98 0.50 4.25
CA THR A 23 4.54 0.71 4.30
C THR A 23 4.11 0.41 5.72
N ARG A 24 4.42 1.33 6.62
CA ARG A 24 3.94 1.33 7.99
C ARG A 24 3.33 2.68 8.29
N THR A 25 2.37 3.07 7.44
CA THR A 25 1.31 3.97 7.90
C THR A 25 0.36 3.09 8.71
N THR A 26 0.72 2.83 9.96
CA THR A 26 -0.25 2.34 10.95
C THR A 26 -1.33 3.42 11.05
N THR A 27 -2.48 3.16 10.45
CA THR A 27 -3.63 4.06 10.48
C THR A 27 -4.05 4.23 11.93
N ALA A 28 -3.69 5.36 12.55
CA ALA A 28 -4.19 5.70 13.87
C ALA A 28 -5.72 5.85 13.83
N CYS A 29 -6.41 5.40 14.88
CA CYS A 29 -7.85 5.60 15.02
C CYS A 29 -8.19 7.10 15.13
N THR A 30 -9.45 7.46 14.86
CA THR A 30 -9.95 8.85 14.85
C THR A 30 -9.69 9.58 16.16
N ALA A 31 -9.91 8.92 17.30
CA ALA A 31 -9.62 9.48 18.62
C ALA A 31 -8.13 9.78 18.83
N CYS A 32 -7.23 8.85 18.46
CA CYS A 32 -5.79 9.06 18.56
C CYS A 32 -5.29 10.14 17.59
N ARG A 33 -5.87 10.22 16.38
CA ARG A 33 -5.61 11.30 15.41
C ARG A 33 -6.00 12.66 15.97
N ALA A 34 -7.22 12.79 16.49
CA ALA A 34 -7.73 14.04 17.06
C ALA A 34 -6.87 14.54 18.23
N ARG A 35 -6.36 13.61 19.05
CA ARG A 35 -5.51 13.90 20.21
C ARG A 35 -4.00 13.95 19.89
N ARG A 36 -3.61 13.70 18.63
CA ARG A 36 -2.20 13.63 18.19
C ARG A 36 -1.34 12.71 19.07
N THR A 37 -1.92 11.61 19.55
CA THR A 37 -1.24 10.61 20.38
C THR A 37 -0.89 9.35 19.59
N ARG A 38 0.04 8.56 20.10
CA ARG A 38 0.45 7.30 19.49
C ARG A 38 -0.69 6.27 19.58
N CYS A 39 -1.12 5.77 18.43
CA CYS A 39 -2.07 4.65 18.34
C CYS A 39 -1.29 3.33 18.19
N ASP A 40 -1.52 2.36 19.07
CA ASP A 40 -0.96 1.01 18.99
C ASP A 40 -1.68 0.11 17.97
N SER A 41 -2.75 0.63 17.35
CA SER A 41 -3.49 0.00 16.24
C SER A 41 -4.08 -1.38 16.55
N GLN A 42 -4.26 -1.70 17.84
CA GLN A 42 -4.94 -2.93 18.26
C GLN A 42 -6.41 -2.88 17.83
N LYS A 43 -6.97 -4.06 17.52
CA LYS A 43 -8.38 -4.26 17.16
C LYS A 43 -9.02 -5.18 18.22
N PRO A 44 -10.27 -4.93 18.64
CA PRO A 44 -11.22 -3.93 18.13
C PRO A 44 -10.93 -2.48 18.58
N GLU A 45 -10.26 -2.30 19.73
CA GLU A 45 -9.91 -0.99 20.28
C GLU A 45 -8.40 -0.88 20.53
N CYS A 46 -7.85 0.32 20.30
CA CYS A 46 -6.47 0.62 20.61
C CYS A 46 -6.26 0.76 22.13
N GLY A 47 -5.09 0.41 22.65
CA GLY A 47 -4.82 0.39 24.09
C GLY A 47 -5.03 1.74 24.77
N TYR A 48 -4.68 2.84 24.09
CA TYR A 48 -4.94 4.19 24.57
C TYR A 48 -6.44 4.46 24.73
N CYS A 49 -7.25 4.13 23.71
CA CYS A 49 -8.69 4.36 23.77
C CYS A 49 -9.35 3.48 24.82
N ARG A 50 -8.91 2.24 24.97
CA ARG A 50 -9.41 1.31 26.00
C ARG A 50 -9.20 1.84 27.41
N ILE A 51 -8.00 2.33 27.72
CA ILE A 51 -7.66 2.86 29.05
C ILE A 51 -8.46 4.13 29.36
N HIS A 52 -8.67 4.98 28.36
CA HIS A 52 -9.35 6.27 28.52
C HIS A 52 -10.87 6.23 28.25
N GLY A 53 -11.44 5.05 27.98
CA GLY A 53 -12.87 4.89 27.65
C GLY A 53 -13.31 5.70 26.43
N LEU A 54 -12.42 5.90 25.45
CA LEU A 54 -12.72 6.68 24.25
C LEU A 54 -13.28 5.80 23.14
N LYS A 55 -14.19 6.36 22.34
CA LYS A 55 -14.69 5.70 21.13
C LYS A 55 -13.55 5.51 20.12
N CYS A 56 -13.05 4.28 20.01
CA CYS A 56 -12.01 3.91 19.06
C CYS A 56 -12.63 3.56 17.71
N GLN A 57 -12.57 4.47 16.75
CA GLN A 57 -13.05 4.22 15.39
C GLN A 57 -11.90 4.36 14.40
N TYR A 58 -11.73 3.40 13.51
CA TYR A 58 -10.86 3.56 12.35
C TYR A 58 -11.74 4.01 11.19
N GLU A 59 -11.33 5.08 10.50
CA GLU A 59 -12.05 5.56 9.33
C GLU A 59 -12.11 4.44 8.29
N GLN A 60 -13.32 4.02 7.94
CA GLN A 60 -13.51 3.16 6.78
C GLN A 60 -13.24 4.07 5.58
N SER A 61 -12.25 3.72 4.75
CA SER A 61 -11.99 4.49 3.54
C SER A 61 -13.29 4.56 2.74
N ILE A 62 -13.84 5.76 2.61
CA ILE A 62 -14.93 6.03 1.66
C ILE A 62 -14.44 5.48 0.32
N PRO A 63 -15.24 4.67 -0.39
CA PRO A 63 -14.89 4.22 -1.73
C PRO A 63 -14.62 5.46 -2.58
N VAL A 64 -13.34 5.72 -2.85
CA VAL A 64 -12.96 6.80 -3.75
C VAL A 64 -13.51 6.38 -5.11
N PRO A 65 -14.21 7.27 -5.84
CA PRO A 65 -14.65 6.95 -7.18
C PRO A 65 -13.42 6.51 -7.98
N PRO A 66 -13.53 5.42 -8.76
CA PRO A 66 -12.42 4.90 -9.53
C PRO A 66 -11.85 6.02 -10.38
N ASN A 67 -10.52 6.12 -10.44
CA ASN A 67 -9.91 7.04 -11.37
C ASN A 67 -10.25 6.63 -12.82
N ARG A 68 -9.97 7.52 -13.79
CA ARG A 68 -10.31 7.24 -15.20
C ARG A 68 -9.75 5.90 -15.70
N VAL A 69 -8.52 5.55 -15.31
CA VAL A 69 -7.88 4.29 -15.73
C VAL A 69 -8.60 3.09 -15.09
N GLU A 70 -8.96 3.18 -13.82
CA GLU A 70 -9.69 2.14 -13.10
C GLU A 70 -11.11 1.96 -13.68
N ALA A 71 -11.78 3.05 -14.05
CA ALA A 71 -13.09 2.99 -14.69
C ALA A 71 -13.02 2.28 -16.05
N GLU A 72 -12.03 2.65 -16.88
CA GLU A 72 -11.77 1.99 -18.17
C GLU A 72 -11.43 0.51 -17.97
N LEU A 73 -10.59 0.19 -16.97
CA LEU A 73 -10.24 -1.19 -16.65
C LEU A 73 -11.47 -2.01 -16.26
N MET A 74 -12.40 -1.45 -15.47
CA MET A 74 -13.66 -2.12 -15.14
C MET A 74 -14.53 -2.34 -16.37
N ALA A 75 -14.65 -1.35 -17.26
CA ALA A 75 -15.39 -1.49 -18.51
C ALA A 75 -14.79 -2.56 -19.44
N ILE A 76 -13.46 -2.66 -19.48
CA ILE A 76 -12.75 -3.71 -20.23
C ILE A 76 -13.07 -5.09 -19.65
N HIS A 77 -13.01 -5.26 -18.33
CA HIS A 77 -13.36 -6.55 -17.69
C HIS A 77 -14.79 -6.97 -18.01
N GLU A 78 -15.76 -6.05 -17.87
CA GLU A 78 -17.16 -6.33 -18.20
C GLU A 78 -17.32 -6.75 -19.66
N ARG A 79 -16.59 -6.09 -20.57
CA ARG A 79 -16.61 -6.44 -21.99
C ARG A 79 -16.00 -7.81 -22.25
N LEU A 80 -14.93 -8.17 -21.55
CA LEU A 80 -14.32 -9.50 -21.67
C LEU A 80 -15.28 -10.59 -21.20
N ASP A 81 -15.93 -10.40 -20.04
CA ASP A 81 -16.91 -11.35 -19.52
C ASP A 81 -18.07 -11.56 -20.50
N TYR A 82 -18.57 -10.47 -21.10
CA TYR A 82 -19.58 -10.53 -22.13
C TYR A 82 -19.13 -11.34 -23.36
N ILE A 83 -17.93 -11.07 -23.87
CA ILE A 83 -17.40 -11.78 -25.05
C ILE A 83 -17.21 -13.25 -24.74
N VAL A 84 -16.59 -13.58 -23.60
CA VAL A 84 -16.35 -14.95 -23.16
C VAL A 84 -17.67 -15.71 -23.03
N GLY A 85 -18.70 -15.09 -22.44
CA GLY A 85 -20.03 -15.69 -22.32
C GLY A 85 -20.77 -15.87 -23.66
N LYS A 86 -20.39 -15.13 -24.71
CA LYS A 86 -20.97 -15.23 -26.06
C LYS A 86 -20.26 -16.22 -26.95
N LEU A 87 -19.03 -16.60 -26.63
CA LEU A 87 -18.35 -17.65 -27.36
C LEU A 87 -19.00 -18.97 -26.97
N PRO A 88 -19.61 -19.73 -27.92
CA PRO A 88 -19.92 -21.11 -27.65
C PRO A 88 -18.56 -21.77 -27.37
N TYR A 89 -18.30 -22.12 -26.11
CA TYR A 89 -17.19 -23.00 -25.80
C TYR A 89 -17.35 -24.18 -26.74
N CYS A 90 -16.39 -24.39 -27.64
CA CYS A 90 -16.37 -25.58 -28.47
C CYS A 90 -16.16 -26.77 -27.53
N THR A 91 -17.21 -27.22 -26.85
CA THR A 91 -17.29 -28.53 -26.20
C THR A 91 -17.62 -29.57 -27.25
N ASN A 92 -16.92 -29.51 -28.39
CA ASN A 92 -16.92 -30.51 -29.43
C ASN A 92 -15.48 -30.84 -29.77
N TYR A 93 -14.78 -31.38 -28.76
CA TYR A 93 -13.78 -32.40 -29.02
C TYR A 93 -14.40 -33.72 -28.55
N HIS A 94 -15.27 -34.28 -29.38
CA HIS A 94 -15.57 -35.70 -29.37
C HIS A 94 -14.66 -36.30 -30.45
N TRP A 95 -13.49 -36.78 -30.01
CA TRP A 95 -12.67 -37.71 -30.79
C TRP A 95 -13.18 -39.12 -30.53
#